data_AF-A0AAU0X698-F1
#
_entry.id   AF-A0AAU0X698-F1
#
_cell.length_a   1.000
_cell.length_b   1.000
_cell.length_c   1.000
_cell.angle_alpha   90.00
_cell.angle_beta   90.00
_cell.angle_gamma   90.00
#
_symmetry.space_group_name_H-M   'P 1'
#
loop_
_entity.id
_entity.type
_entity.pdbx_description
1 polymer ?
#
loop_
_entity_poly.entity_id
_entity_poly.type
_entity_poly.pdbx_seq_one_letter_code
_entity_poly.pdbx_strand_id
1 'polypeptide(L)'
;MADIDINAARVRATANDTESLARQTAKRLGHALDTSDEVPASHHGHGWQSPAELKACARKWEEHMVSLAKRMGELSDKLRDSADSYDRADAEAESRLRAGLTGLADLGRA
;
A
#
# COMPACT_ATOMS: atom_id res chain seq x y z
N MET A 1 -15.35 -19.29 17.56
CA MET A 1 -14.47 -18.23 17.03
C MET A 1 -13.09 -18.84 16.91
N ALA A 2 -12.55 -18.95 15.70
CA ALA A 2 -11.18 -19.41 15.51
C ALA A 2 -10.25 -18.35 16.11
N ASP A 3 -9.31 -18.78 16.93
CA ASP A 3 -8.21 -17.95 17.41
C ASP A 3 -7.31 -17.68 16.21
N ILE A 4 -7.50 -16.54 15.57
CA ILE A 4 -6.68 -16.12 14.44
C ILE A 4 -5.51 -15.35 15.05
N ASP A 5 -4.41 -16.06 15.28
CA ASP A 5 -3.14 -15.46 15.68
C ASP A 5 -2.60 -14.63 14.50
N ILE A 6 -2.89 -13.32 14.52
CA ILE A 6 -2.37 -12.36 13.54
C ILE A 6 -1.08 -11.78 14.07
N ASN A 7 0.01 -12.09 13.37
CA ASN A 7 1.30 -11.48 13.61
C ASN A 7 1.30 -10.02 13.09
N ALA A 8 0.80 -9.10 13.92
CA ALA A 8 0.70 -7.68 13.60
C ALA A 8 2.03 -7.07 13.16
N ALA A 9 3.16 -7.51 13.73
CA ALA A 9 4.49 -7.07 13.34
C ALA A 9 4.84 -7.44 11.88
N ARG A 10 4.52 -8.67 11.44
CA ARG A 10 4.73 -9.09 10.04
C ARG A 10 3.78 -8.38 9.07
N VAL A 11 2.54 -8.13 9.47
CA VAL A 11 1.58 -7.35 8.67
C VAL A 11 2.10 -5.92 8.47
N ARG A 12 2.60 -5.29 9.54
CA ARG A 12 3.18 -3.94 9.48
C ARG A 12 4.46 -3.89 8.64
N ALA A 13 5.32 -4.90 8.73
CA ALA A 13 6.49 -5.02 7.85
C ALA A 13 6.09 -5.12 6.37
N THR A 14 5.10 -5.96 6.06
CA THR A 14 4.59 -6.15 4.69
C THR A 14 3.97 -4.86 4.14
N ALA A 15 3.26 -4.11 4.96
CA ALA A 15 2.74 -2.79 4.60
C ALA A 15 3.87 -1.84 4.20
N ASN A 16 4.94 -1.76 4.99
CA ASN A 16 6.09 -0.90 4.70
C ASN A 16 6.82 -1.30 3.41
N ASP A 17 7.02 -2.60 3.19
CA ASP A 17 7.65 -3.12 1.97
C ASP A 17 6.81 -2.80 0.73
N THR A 18 5.49 -2.97 0.82
CA THR A 18 4.55 -2.68 -0.27
C THR A 18 4.52 -1.19 -0.58
N GLU A 19 4.53 -0.32 0.44
CA GLU A 19 4.60 1.13 0.25
C GLU A 19 5.92 1.55 -0.41
N SER A 20 7.04 0.99 0.05
CA SER A 20 8.37 1.25 -0.53
C SER A 20 8.42 0.83 -2.00
N LEU A 21 7.94 -0.37 -2.31
CA LEU A 21 7.89 -0.89 -3.68
C LEU A 21 6.99 -0.02 -4.56
N ALA A 22 5.82 0.40 -4.06
CA ALA A 22 4.90 1.27 -4.78
C ALA A 22 5.56 2.62 -5.12
N ARG A 23 6.23 3.25 -4.16
CA ARG A 23 6.95 4.52 -4.38
C ARG A 23 8.08 4.38 -5.41
N GLN A 24 8.88 3.32 -5.31
CA GLN A 24 9.96 3.04 -6.26
C GLN A 24 9.41 2.78 -7.67
N THR A 25 8.32 2.03 -7.76
CA THR A 25 7.64 1.71 -9.02
C THR A 25 7.07 2.97 -9.65
N ALA A 26 6.35 3.81 -8.91
CA ALA A 26 5.84 5.08 -9.41
C ALA A 26 6.97 5.98 -9.94
N LYS A 27 8.09 6.08 -9.21
CA LYS A 27 9.26 6.88 -9.63
C LYS A 27 9.89 6.36 -10.92
N ARG A 28 10.01 5.04 -11.08
CA ARG A 28 10.61 4.43 -12.28
C ARG A 28 9.68 4.51 -13.48
N LEU A 29 8.38 4.31 -13.27
CA LEU A 29 7.40 4.22 -14.34
C LEU A 29 6.90 5.58 -14.84
N GLY A 30 6.91 6.62 -13.99
CA GLY A 30 6.50 7.96 -14.39
C GLY A 30 7.43 8.66 -15.39
N HIS A 31 8.57 8.05 -15.72
CA HIS A 31 9.56 8.56 -16.67
C HIS A 31 10.04 7.47 -17.65
N ALA A 32 9.37 6.32 -17.68
CA ALA A 32 9.86 5.17 -18.42
C ALA A 32 9.74 5.35 -19.93
N LEU A 33 8.83 6.23 -20.38
CA LEU A 33 8.55 6.47 -21.79
C LEU A 33 8.78 7.92 -22.20
N ASP A 34 9.47 8.73 -21.40
CA ASP A 34 9.78 10.14 -21.70
C ASP A 34 10.47 10.31 -23.08
N THR A 35 11.33 9.37 -23.47
CA THR A 35 12.00 9.39 -24.79
C THR A 35 11.07 9.08 -25.96
N SER A 36 9.87 8.53 -25.71
CA SER A 36 8.86 8.26 -26.73
C SER A 36 8.28 9.54 -27.32
N ASP A 37 8.43 10.68 -26.62
CA ASP A 37 8.01 11.99 -27.11
C ASP A 37 8.86 12.52 -28.27
N GLU A 38 10.07 11.98 -28.45
CA GLU A 38 10.98 12.34 -29.54
C GLU A 38 10.56 11.70 -30.87
N VAL A 39 9.88 10.55 -30.82
CA VAL A 39 9.47 9.78 -32.01
C VAL A 39 8.41 10.53 -32.85
N PRO A 40 7.35 11.11 -32.26
CA PRO A 40 6.46 12.00 -33.00
C PRO A 40 7.20 13.20 -33.58
N ALA A 41 8.08 13.85 -32.81
CA ALA A 41 8.77 15.05 -33.26
C ALA A 41 9.71 14.78 -34.45
N SER A 42 10.35 13.61 -34.48
CA SER A 42 11.26 13.19 -35.55
C SER A 42 10.56 12.60 -36.78
N HIS A 43 9.28 12.20 -36.66
CA HIS A 43 8.50 11.62 -37.76
C HIS A 43 7.25 12.42 -38.16
N HIS A 44 7.00 13.55 -37.51
CA HIS A 44 5.90 14.47 -37.82
C HIS A 44 6.09 15.01 -39.26
N GLY A 45 5.14 14.71 -40.14
CA GLY A 45 5.13 15.20 -41.52
C GLY A 45 5.36 14.15 -42.62
N HIS A 46 5.67 12.89 -42.28
CA HIS A 46 5.81 11.82 -43.28
C HIS A 46 4.49 11.13 -43.67
N GLY A 47 3.33 11.62 -43.18
CA GLY A 47 2.00 11.06 -43.49
C GLY A 47 1.54 9.90 -42.60
N TRP A 48 2.33 9.51 -41.59
CA TRP A 48 2.00 8.41 -40.67
C TRP A 48 1.33 8.94 -39.41
N GLN A 49 0.16 8.40 -39.06
CA GLN A 49 -0.58 8.73 -37.82
C GLN A 49 -0.08 7.92 -36.60
N SER A 50 0.59 6.79 -36.83
CA SER A 50 1.05 5.88 -35.79
C SER A 50 1.93 6.51 -34.69
N PRO A 51 2.82 7.49 -34.95
CA PRO A 51 3.61 8.10 -33.88
C PRO A 51 2.76 8.83 -32.84
N ALA A 52 1.70 9.54 -33.28
CA ALA A 52 0.80 10.25 -32.38
C ALA A 52 -0.02 9.28 -31.50
N GLU A 53 -0.51 8.18 -32.09
CA GLU A 53 -1.23 7.14 -31.36
C GLU A 53 -0.33 6.39 -30.36
N LEU A 54 0.93 6.14 -30.72
CA LEU A 54 1.92 5.54 -29.82
C LEU A 54 2.23 6.44 -28.64
N LYS A 55 2.38 7.76 -28.85
CA LYS A 55 2.53 8.73 -27.76
C LYS A 55 1.32 8.73 -26.82
N ALA A 56 0.11 8.73 -27.36
CA ALA A 56 -1.11 8.67 -26.56
C ALA A 56 -1.21 7.38 -25.74
N CYS A 57 -0.80 6.25 -26.33
CA CYS A 57 -0.72 4.95 -25.65
C CYS A 57 0.31 4.96 -24.51
N ALA A 58 1.52 5.45 -24.78
CA ALA A 58 2.60 5.58 -23.81
C ALA A 58 2.16 6.39 -22.58
N ARG A 59 1.58 7.57 -22.81
CA ARG A 59 1.09 8.43 -21.73
C ARG A 59 -0.01 7.75 -20.90
N LYS A 60 -1.00 7.12 -21.54
CA LYS A 60 -2.05 6.39 -20.81
C LYS A 60 -1.50 5.24 -19.98
N TRP A 61 -0.47 4.56 -20.49
CA TRP A 61 0.19 3.50 -19.76
C TRP A 61 0.91 4.05 -18.51
N GLU A 62 1.67 5.15 -18.63
CA GLU A 62 2.33 5.77 -17.48
C GLU A 62 1.32 6.25 -16.42
N GLU A 63 0.26 6.93 -16.86
CA GLU A 63 -0.86 7.35 -15.99
C GLU A 63 -1.48 6.14 -15.25
N HIS A 64 -1.72 5.03 -15.96
CA HIS A 64 -2.28 3.81 -15.38
C HIS A 64 -1.33 3.17 -14.35
N MET A 65 -0.05 3.09 -14.67
CA MET A 65 0.93 2.48 -13.78
C MET A 65 1.16 3.31 -12.51
N VAL A 66 1.16 4.64 -12.61
CA VAL A 66 1.18 5.53 -11.44
C VAL A 66 -0.08 5.35 -10.58
N SER A 67 -1.25 5.20 -11.20
CA SER A 67 -2.51 4.90 -10.50
C SER A 67 -2.46 3.56 -9.78
N LEU A 68 -1.90 2.52 -10.41
CA LEU A 68 -1.69 1.21 -9.79
C LEU A 68 -0.78 1.31 -8.57
N ALA A 69 0.34 2.04 -8.68
CA ALA A 69 1.24 2.26 -7.56
C ALA A 69 0.55 3.00 -6.40
N LYS A 70 -0.30 3.99 -6.67
CA LYS A 70 -1.11 4.66 -5.63
C LYS A 70 -2.03 3.68 -4.90
N ARG A 71 -2.73 2.81 -5.63
CA ARG A 71 -3.60 1.77 -5.03
C ARG A 71 -2.82 0.79 -4.15
N MET A 72 -1.59 0.45 -4.52
CA MET A 72 -0.71 -0.37 -3.68
C MET A 72 -0.35 0.36 -2.37
N GLY A 73 -0.14 1.68 -2.42
CA GLY A 73 0.03 2.51 -1.23
C GLY A 73 -1.21 2.50 -0.32
N GLU A 74 -2.40 2.71 -0.89
CA GLU A 74 -3.67 2.64 -0.14
C GLU A 74 -3.90 1.27 0.51
N LEU A 75 -3.50 0.18 -0.15
CA LEU A 75 -3.56 -1.16 0.43
C LEU A 75 -2.59 -1.32 1.59
N SER A 76 -1.40 -0.72 1.49
CA SER A 76 -0.40 -0.71 2.56
C SER A 76 -0.93 -0.01 3.81
N ASP A 77 -1.61 1.13 3.64
CA ASP A 77 -2.24 1.84 4.75
C ASP A 77 -3.32 0.98 5.44
N LYS A 78 -4.16 0.29 4.68
CA LYS A 78 -5.17 -0.64 5.24
C LYS A 78 -4.54 -1.79 6.02
N LEU A 79 -3.40 -2.32 5.55
CA LEU A 79 -2.66 -3.36 6.27
C LEU A 79 -2.13 -2.82 7.61
N ARG A 80 -1.62 -1.58 7.61
CA ARG A 80 -1.12 -0.90 8.81
C ARG A 80 -2.25 -0.65 9.82
N ASP A 81 -3.37 -0.11 9.35
CA ASP A 81 -4.57 0.12 10.18
C ASP A 81 -5.09 -1.19 10.79
N SER A 82 -5.06 -2.27 10.01
CA SER A 82 -5.45 -3.59 10.51
C SER A 82 -4.53 -4.08 11.62
N ALA A 83 -3.20 -3.97 11.45
CA ALA A 83 -2.23 -4.35 12.49
C ALA A 83 -2.42 -3.52 13.77
N ASP A 84 -2.62 -2.21 13.63
CA ASP A 84 -2.85 -1.30 14.76
C ASP A 84 -4.19 -1.58 15.47
N SER A 85 -5.17 -2.15 14.77
CA SER A 85 -6.42 -2.61 15.39
C SER A 85 -6.22 -3.86 16.24
N TYR A 86 -5.36 -4.78 15.83
CA TYR A 86 -5.05 -5.99 16.61
C TYR A 86 -4.27 -5.63 17.88
N ASP A 87 -3.24 -4.78 17.78
CA ASP A 87 -2.47 -4.34 18.95
C ASP A 87 -3.37 -3.65 20.00
N ARG A 88 -4.37 -2.87 19.56
CA ARG A 88 -5.36 -2.25 20.46
C ARG A 88 -6.28 -3.27 21.12
N ALA A 89 -6.73 -4.28 20.38
CA ALA A 89 -7.59 -5.33 20.92
C ALA A 89 -6.84 -6.16 21.98
N ASP A 90 -5.57 -6.50 21.73
CA ASP A 90 -4.72 -7.22 22.68
C ASP A 90 -4.47 -6.38 23.95
N ALA A 91 -4.13 -5.10 23.80
CA ALA A 91 -3.93 -4.21 24.94
C ALA A 91 -5.21 -4.07 25.79
N GLU A 92 -6.38 -4.01 25.14
CA GLU A 92 -7.66 -3.98 25.84
C GLU A 92 -7.94 -5.31 26.57
N ALA A 93 -7.69 -6.45 25.92
CA ALA A 93 -7.85 -7.77 26.53
C ALA A 93 -6.95 -7.94 27.75
N GLU A 94 -5.67 -7.57 27.66
CA GLU A 94 -4.74 -7.57 28.78
C GLU A 94 -5.19 -6.66 29.92
N SER A 95 -5.67 -5.46 29.60
CA SER A 95 -6.17 -4.50 30.60
C SER A 95 -7.37 -5.06 31.35
N ARG A 96 -8.35 -5.64 30.64
CA ARG A 96 -9.52 -6.29 31.23
C ARG A 96 -9.12 -7.50 32.07
N LEU A 97 -8.15 -8.30 31.61
CA LEU A 97 -7.63 -9.44 32.36
C LEU A 97 -6.98 -9.00 33.68
N ARG A 98 -6.10 -7.99 33.63
CA ARG A 98 -5.46 -7.42 34.84
C ARG A 98 -6.49 -6.86 35.81
N ALA A 99 -7.48 -6.11 35.32
CA ALA A 99 -8.56 -5.57 36.14
C ALA A 99 -9.38 -6.67 36.83
N GLY A 100 -9.70 -7.75 36.10
CA GLY A 100 -10.40 -8.91 36.65
C GLY A 100 -9.58 -9.64 37.73
N LEU A 101 -8.28 -9.83 37.50
CA LEU A 101 -7.37 -10.44 38.49
C LEU A 101 -7.27 -9.61 39.77
N THR A 102 -7.15 -8.28 39.65
CA THR A 102 -7.15 -7.38 40.81
C THR A 102 -8.47 -7.46 41.57
N GLY A 103 -9.61 -7.42 40.88
CA GLY A 103 -10.93 -7.53 41.50
C GLY A 103 -11.15 -8.86 42.24
N LEU A 104 -10.65 -9.98 41.68
CA LEU A 104 -10.65 -11.28 42.35
C LEU A 104 -9.76 -11.29 43.61
N ALA A 105 -8.58 -10.67 43.54
CA ALA A 105 -7.67 -10.57 44.67
C ALA A 105 -8.24 -9.72 45.82
N ASP A 106 -9.01 -8.67 45.50
CA ASP A 106 -9.67 -7.83 46.49
C ASP A 106 -10.85 -8.54 47.15
N LEU A 107 -11.62 -9.35 46.40
CA LEU A 107 -12.70 -10.18 46.95
C LEU A 107 -12.19 -11.28 47.90
N GLY A 108 -11.00 -11.82 47.67
CA GLY A 108 -10.39 -12.82 48.56
C GLY A 108 -9.76 -12.25 49.84
N ARG A 109 -9.75 -10.91 49.98
CA ARG A 109 -9.20 -10.20 51.15
C ARG A 109 -10.28 -9.63 52.08
N ALA A 110 -11.56 -9.77 51.72
CA ALA A 110 -12.72 -9.45 52.55
C ALA A 110 -13.26 -10.70 53.27
#